data_AF-A0A2X1NAD0-F1
#
_entry.id   AF-A0A2X1NAD0-F1
#
_cell.length_a   1.000
_cell.length_b   1.000
_cell.length_c   1.000
_cell.angle_alpha   90.00
_cell.angle_beta   90.00
_cell.angle_gamma   90.00
#
_symmetry.space_group_name_H-M   'P 1'
#
loop_
_entity.id
_entity.type
_entity.pdbx_description
1 polymer ?
#
loop_
_entity_poly.entity_id
_entity_poly.type
_entity_poly.pdbx_seq_one_letter_code
_entity_poly.pdbx_strand_id
1 'polypeptide(L)'
;MGFALVTFRFPESVPYPSLPVRTDQYGLFFPLSGESWATAPEIELALSLGAEMTIHNGIIVPWICDTSPHNSESTSVFLPFVQQVRENRNRHIKGSLEEKFWKEIGNSLYGKLAQGLRAKTAFDTARGLNRSLPPSSVTQPFFAAHVTGFIRAVVGELMNALPSDSSVVSVTTDGFLTNCPLNKINMSGPLSSRFQSLCDIVDPGSSMLTCKHEVSQLIAMKTRGQLTYRAIQGKPVVHARAGVKPPADIPRSDYNDYMVDLYLNRLPGQTLSRSTLISTREMWLSESDLVSREQDIRLNLEFDFKRQPVQPAMNEGHLLMFSRPWDNMEEALQQRSLFDDWRQTHTLKTLADWDDWCDFLYCRTVFSDMKLKVGSKRSDDILVRLFLRALTQCQWGLMLKDKKSYSCKEVAEWLTSEGYSVTVTDVKNAVRAKIPQMKFSSVTPRMKSLMDIIARKYPTFCLPV
;
A
#
# COMPACT_ATOMS: atom_id res chain seq x y z
N MET A 1 27.31 13.36 4.60
CA MET A 1 26.13 12.45 4.56
C MET A 1 26.14 11.57 5.81
N GLY A 2 24.97 11.10 6.26
CA GLY A 2 24.88 10.16 7.38
C GLY A 2 23.87 9.06 7.08
N PHE A 3 24.09 7.86 7.62
CA PHE A 3 23.26 6.69 7.44
C PHE A 3 23.24 5.90 8.74
N ALA A 4 22.07 5.44 9.18
CA ALA A 4 21.97 4.67 10.41
C ALA A 4 20.88 3.61 10.35
N LEU A 5 21.10 2.51 11.06
CA LEU A 5 20.05 1.57 11.45
C LEU A 5 19.37 2.14 12.69
N VAL A 6 18.07 2.38 12.59
CA VAL A 6 17.27 2.96 13.66
C VAL A 6 16.06 2.10 13.98
N THR A 7 15.78 1.92 15.27
CA THR A 7 14.44 1.58 15.75
C THR A 7 13.71 2.88 16.06
N PHE A 8 12.46 3.00 15.63
CA PHE A 8 11.70 4.23 15.75
C PHE A 8 10.26 3.98 16.21
N ARG A 9 9.67 5.02 16.81
CA ARG A 9 8.24 5.12 17.10
C ARG A 9 7.77 6.56 16.94
N PHE A 10 6.86 6.79 16.00
CA PHE A 10 6.18 8.06 15.81
C PHE A 10 5.01 8.20 16.79
N PRO A 11 4.66 9.44 17.19
CA PRO A 11 3.38 9.73 17.84
C PRO A 11 2.19 9.35 16.96
N GLU A 12 1.08 8.91 17.56
CA GLU A 12 -0.15 8.54 16.83
C GLU A 12 -0.77 9.72 16.07
N SER A 13 -0.43 10.96 16.46
CA SER A 13 -0.86 12.18 15.77
C SER A 13 -0.18 12.38 14.41
N VAL A 14 0.87 11.64 14.07
CA VAL A 14 1.59 11.79 12.80
C VAL A 14 0.85 11.04 11.69
N PRO A 15 0.21 11.74 10.73
CA PRO A 15 -0.59 11.10 9.70
C PRO A 15 0.28 10.38 8.66
N TYR A 16 1.49 10.88 8.41
CA TYR A 16 2.40 10.39 7.36
C TYR A 16 3.81 10.13 7.93
N PRO A 17 4.04 8.97 8.60
CA PRO A 17 5.37 8.58 9.04
C PRO A 17 6.40 8.61 7.91
N SER A 18 7.61 9.07 8.20
CA SER A 18 8.62 9.33 7.16
C SER A 18 9.60 8.18 6.94
N LEU A 19 9.68 7.22 7.87
CA LEU A 19 10.68 6.14 7.80
C LEU A 19 10.12 4.90 7.09
N PRO A 20 10.76 4.44 5.99
CA PRO A 20 10.29 3.27 5.26
C PRO A 20 10.72 1.97 5.93
N VAL A 21 9.78 1.04 6.13
CA VAL A 21 10.09 -0.35 6.46
C VAL A 21 9.90 -1.21 5.22
N ARG A 22 10.96 -1.93 4.84
CA ARG A 22 10.98 -2.75 3.63
C ARG A 22 10.50 -4.16 3.95
N THR A 23 9.65 -4.69 3.09
CA THR A 23 9.23 -6.09 3.09
C THR A 23 9.71 -6.77 1.82
N ASP A 24 9.93 -8.09 1.89
CA ASP A 24 10.39 -8.87 0.73
C ASP A 24 9.30 -8.98 -0.34
N GLN A 25 8.07 -9.27 0.07
CA GLN A 25 6.97 -9.55 -0.85
C GLN A 25 6.21 -8.30 -1.30
N TYR A 26 5.97 -7.36 -0.38
CA TYR A 26 5.02 -6.27 -0.63
C TYR A 26 5.69 -4.92 -0.88
N GLY A 27 7.01 -4.80 -0.75
CA GLY A 27 7.74 -3.53 -0.94
C GLY A 27 7.76 -2.66 0.32
N LEU A 28 7.74 -1.33 0.15
CA LEU A 28 7.91 -0.36 1.26
C LEU A 28 6.59 -0.04 1.97
N PHE A 29 6.62 0.06 3.29
CA PHE A 29 5.55 0.60 4.15
C PHE A 29 6.11 1.73 4.99
N PHE A 30 5.23 2.57 5.55
CA PHE A 30 5.60 3.66 6.45
C PHE A 30 4.74 3.56 7.72
N PRO A 31 5.02 2.58 8.60
CA PRO A 31 4.30 2.38 9.85
C PRO A 31 4.70 3.43 10.91
N LEU A 32 3.94 3.50 12.00
CA LEU A 32 4.27 4.32 13.18
C LEU A 32 5.47 3.76 13.93
N SER A 33 5.72 2.45 13.91
CA SER A 33 6.88 1.86 14.56
C SER A 33 7.54 0.76 13.72
N GLY A 34 8.85 0.59 13.93
CA GLY A 34 9.62 -0.46 13.27
C GLY A 34 11.12 -0.21 13.32
N GLU A 35 11.84 -0.91 12.44
CA GLU A 35 13.27 -0.76 12.23
C GLU A 35 13.55 -0.38 10.77
N SER A 36 14.47 0.56 10.54
CA SER A 36 14.80 1.02 9.20
C SER A 36 16.27 1.45 9.07
N TRP A 37 16.83 1.26 7.88
CA TRP A 37 18.03 1.96 7.45
C TRP A 37 17.64 3.34 6.91
N ALA A 38 17.96 4.38 7.67
CA ALA A 38 17.58 5.76 7.38
C ALA A 38 18.78 6.62 7.03
N THR A 39 18.59 7.54 6.08
CA THR A 39 19.55 8.60 5.79
C THR A 39 19.44 9.74 6.80
N ALA A 40 20.49 10.56 6.95
CA ALA A 40 20.45 11.71 7.87
C ALA A 40 19.26 12.66 7.64
N PRO A 41 18.85 13.00 6.39
CA PRO A 41 17.62 13.78 6.17
C PRO A 41 16.34 13.09 6.63
N GLU A 42 16.24 11.76 6.48
CA GLU A 42 15.06 11.00 6.94
C GLU A 42 15.01 10.95 8.48
N ILE A 43 16.17 10.85 9.13
CA ILE A 43 16.31 10.94 10.60
C ILE A 43 15.92 12.34 11.09
N GLU A 44 16.43 13.38 10.44
CA GLU A 44 16.09 14.78 10.75
C GLU A 44 14.58 15.03 10.67
N LEU A 45 13.93 14.58 9.58
CA LEU A 45 12.48 14.67 9.45
C LEU A 45 11.78 13.87 10.56
N ALA A 46 12.18 12.62 10.80
CA ALA A 46 11.54 11.79 11.81
C ALA A 46 11.60 12.42 13.21
N LEU A 47 12.74 12.99 13.60
CA LEU A 47 12.88 13.76 14.85
C LEU A 47 11.99 15.00 14.87
N SER A 48 11.91 15.74 13.77
CA SER A 48 11.03 16.94 13.69
C SER A 48 9.54 16.60 13.80
N LEU A 49 9.14 15.39 13.41
CA LEU A 49 7.79 14.84 13.59
C LEU A 49 7.55 14.26 14.99
N GLY A 50 8.53 14.36 15.89
CA GLY A 50 8.44 13.89 17.27
C GLY A 50 8.67 12.40 17.45
N ALA A 51 9.31 11.72 16.50
CA ALA A 51 9.61 10.30 16.65
C ALA A 51 10.64 10.06 17.77
N GLU A 52 10.33 9.11 18.64
CA GLU A 52 11.33 8.49 19.50
C GLU A 52 12.17 7.53 18.66
N MET A 53 13.49 7.59 18.80
CA MET A 53 14.38 6.70 18.04
C MET A 53 15.65 6.33 18.78
N THR A 54 16.11 5.11 18.49
CA THR A 54 17.40 4.58 18.95
C THR A 54 18.24 4.24 17.73
N ILE A 55 19.44 4.82 17.66
CA ILE A 55 20.44 4.50 16.64
C ILE A 55 21.25 3.29 17.12
N HIS A 56 21.21 2.19 16.37
CA HIS A 56 22.00 0.99 16.68
C HIS A 56 23.40 1.06 16.08
N ASN A 57 23.48 1.47 14.82
CA ASN A 57 24.71 1.59 14.07
C ASN A 57 24.60 2.77 13.12
N GLY A 58 25.67 3.55 12.96
CA GLY A 58 25.69 4.71 12.08
C GLY A 58 27.02 4.90 11.37
N ILE A 59 26.96 5.48 10.17
CA ILE A 59 28.12 5.90 9.39
C ILE A 59 27.95 7.38 9.05
N ILE A 60 28.96 8.17 9.34
CA ILE A 60 29.07 9.56 8.91
C ILE A 60 30.12 9.62 7.81
N VAL A 61 29.70 10.09 6.63
CA VAL A 61 30.58 10.39 5.51
C VAL A 61 30.78 11.90 5.47
N PRO A 62 31.96 12.43 5.82
CA PRO A 62 32.18 13.88 5.83
C PRO A 62 32.01 14.45 4.43
N TRP A 63 31.44 15.66 4.34
CA TRP A 63 31.48 16.45 3.11
C TRP A 63 32.84 17.11 3.01
N ILE A 64 33.42 17.13 1.82
CA ILE A 64 34.63 17.94 1.57
C ILE A 64 34.15 19.40 1.48
N CYS A 65 34.36 20.13 2.57
CA CYS A 65 34.27 21.59 2.56
C CYS A 65 35.60 22.09 1.98
N ASP A 66 35.60 22.60 0.75
CA ASP A 66 36.78 23.24 0.20
C ASP A 66 37.03 24.52 1.02
N THR A 67 38.14 24.57 1.76
CA THR A 67 38.53 25.70 2.62
C THR A 67 39.46 26.68 1.91
N SER A 68 39.65 26.55 0.59
CA SER A 68 40.53 27.43 -0.16
C SER A 68 39.89 28.83 -0.40
N PRO A 69 40.59 29.94 -0.10
CA PRO A 69 40.06 31.31 -0.26
C PRO A 69 39.81 31.75 -1.71
N HIS A 70 40.14 30.91 -2.70
CA HIS A 70 40.13 31.26 -4.12
C HIS A 70 39.17 30.43 -4.97
N ASN A 71 38.43 29.48 -4.38
CA ASN A 71 37.33 28.77 -5.03
C ASN A 71 36.17 28.63 -4.03
N SER A 72 35.32 29.66 -3.96
CA SER A 72 34.20 29.76 -3.02
C SER A 72 33.01 28.85 -3.35
N GLU A 73 33.19 27.82 -4.18
CA GLU A 73 32.13 26.87 -4.50
C GLU A 73 32.70 25.45 -4.43
N SER A 74 32.45 24.76 -3.32
CA SER A 74 32.50 23.29 -3.30
C SER A 74 31.41 22.81 -4.27
N THR A 75 31.78 22.75 -5.54
CA THR A 75 30.86 22.51 -6.63
C THR A 75 30.56 21.02 -6.60
N SER A 76 29.29 20.65 -6.42
CA SER A 76 28.87 19.25 -6.48
C SER A 76 29.48 18.57 -7.71
N VAL A 77 30.10 17.40 -7.54
CA VAL A 77 30.70 16.63 -8.64
C VAL A 77 29.69 16.26 -9.73
N PHE A 78 28.39 16.35 -9.43
CA PHE A 78 27.29 16.10 -10.37
C PHE A 78 26.75 17.37 -11.04
N LEU A 79 27.08 18.57 -10.53
CA LEU A 79 26.50 19.82 -11.05
C LEU A 79 26.80 20.04 -12.54
N PRO A 80 28.05 19.89 -13.03
CA PRO A 80 28.34 20.06 -14.46
C PRO A 80 27.54 19.10 -15.35
N PHE A 81 27.38 17.85 -14.90
CA PHE A 81 26.58 16.86 -15.62
C PHE A 81 25.09 17.25 -15.66
N VAL A 82 24.53 17.68 -14.53
CA VAL A 82 23.13 18.09 -14.44
C VAL A 82 22.86 19.33 -15.30
N GLN A 83 23.75 20.32 -15.28
CA GLN A 83 23.67 21.52 -16.13
C GLN A 83 23.71 21.14 -17.62
N GLN A 84 24.66 20.29 -18.02
CA GLN A 84 24.75 19.81 -19.40
C GLN A 84 23.47 19.09 -19.86
N VAL A 85 22.92 18.19 -19.03
CA VAL A 85 21.67 17.49 -19.34
C VAL A 85 20.53 18.49 -19.55
N ARG A 86 20.41 19.50 -18.68
CA ARG A 86 19.33 20.50 -18.75
C ARG A 86 19.47 21.40 -19.97
N GLU A 87 20.65 21.92 -20.22
CA GLU A 87 20.94 22.77 -21.38
C GLU A 87 20.55 22.06 -22.68
N ASN A 88 20.98 20.81 -22.86
CA ASN A 88 20.66 20.05 -24.05
C ASN A 88 19.17 19.71 -24.13
N ARG A 89 18.56 19.28 -23.02
CA ARG A 89 17.12 19.01 -22.95
C ARG A 89 16.28 20.22 -23.36
N ASN A 90 16.67 21.42 -22.91
CA ASN A 90 15.95 22.67 -23.18
C ASN A 90 16.14 23.20 -24.62
N ARG A 91 17.17 22.75 -25.35
CA ARG A 91 17.36 23.07 -26.77
C ARG A 91 16.39 22.32 -27.69
N HIS A 92 15.71 21.29 -27.19
CA HIS A 92 14.82 20.44 -27.97
C HIS A 92 13.35 20.69 -27.64
N ILE A 93 12.48 20.47 -28.62
CA ILE A 93 11.02 20.62 -28.44
C ILE A 93 10.54 19.59 -27.42
N LYS A 94 9.75 20.03 -26.44
CA LYS A 94 9.18 19.15 -25.41
C LYS A 94 8.43 17.96 -26.04
N GLY A 95 8.78 16.74 -25.64
CA GLY A 95 8.16 15.52 -26.16
C GLY A 95 8.80 14.94 -27.43
N SER A 96 9.77 15.64 -28.03
CA SER A 96 10.63 15.11 -29.10
C SER A 96 11.45 13.89 -28.64
N LEU A 97 12.01 13.15 -29.59
CA LEU A 97 12.89 12.01 -29.29
C LEU A 97 14.13 12.49 -28.54
N GLU A 98 14.72 13.60 -28.97
CA GLU A 98 15.94 14.18 -28.43
C GLU A 98 15.74 14.70 -27.00
N GLU A 99 14.62 15.39 -26.72
CA GLU A 99 14.28 15.81 -25.36
C GLU A 99 14.12 14.61 -24.42
N LYS A 100 13.43 13.57 -24.88
CA LYS A 100 13.26 12.32 -24.12
C LYS A 100 14.57 11.58 -23.91
N PHE A 101 15.46 11.59 -24.90
CA PHE A 101 16.78 10.97 -24.81
C PHE A 101 17.65 11.63 -23.75
N TRP A 102 17.75 12.97 -23.75
CA TRP A 102 18.47 13.71 -22.71
C TRP A 102 17.85 13.54 -21.32
N LYS A 103 16.52 13.50 -21.23
CA LYS A 103 15.82 13.18 -19.99
C LYS A 103 16.19 11.79 -19.47
N GLU A 104 16.26 10.79 -20.35
CA GLU A 104 16.64 9.42 -19.97
C GLU A 104 18.09 9.34 -19.52
N ILE A 105 19.02 10.06 -20.17
CA ILE A 105 20.42 10.20 -19.73
C ILE A 105 20.48 10.74 -18.30
N GLY A 106 19.77 11.84 -18.02
CA GLY A 106 19.72 12.43 -16.68
C GLY A 106 19.18 11.47 -15.63
N ASN A 107 18.06 10.81 -15.92
CA ASN A 107 17.44 9.84 -15.01
C ASN A 107 18.28 8.57 -14.81
N SER A 108 19.11 8.19 -15.78
CA SER A 108 19.90 6.95 -15.72
C SER A 108 21.06 7.03 -14.72
N LEU A 109 21.60 8.23 -14.46
CA LEU A 109 22.79 8.38 -13.62
C LEU A 109 22.58 7.84 -12.20
N TYR A 110 21.48 8.21 -11.53
CA TYR A 110 21.22 7.69 -10.18
C TYR A 110 21.08 6.15 -10.19
N GLY A 111 20.49 5.59 -11.25
CA GLY A 111 20.35 4.15 -11.43
C GLY A 111 21.71 3.46 -11.56
N LYS A 112 22.68 4.12 -12.21
CA LYS A 112 24.07 3.65 -12.31
C LYS A 112 24.81 3.70 -10.97
N LEU A 113 24.59 4.73 -10.15
CA LEU A 113 25.13 4.78 -8.78
C LEU A 113 24.68 3.56 -7.95
N ALA A 114 23.47 3.05 -8.20
CA ALA A 114 22.91 1.89 -7.50
C ALA A 114 23.17 0.53 -8.18
N GLN A 115 23.78 0.50 -9.36
CA GLN A 115 23.96 -0.73 -10.14
C GLN A 115 24.88 -1.70 -9.40
N GLY A 116 24.51 -2.99 -9.35
CA GLY A 116 25.31 -4.03 -8.72
C GLY A 116 25.28 -4.06 -7.19
N LEU A 117 24.62 -3.11 -6.52
CA LEU A 117 24.49 -3.10 -5.04
C LEU A 117 23.57 -4.20 -4.51
N ARG A 118 22.59 -4.63 -5.33
CA ARG A 118 21.75 -5.79 -5.05
C ARG A 118 21.99 -6.82 -6.13
N ALA A 119 22.16 -8.08 -5.73
CA ALA A 119 22.25 -9.20 -6.65
C ALA A 119 21.02 -9.20 -7.57
N LYS A 120 21.27 -8.89 -8.84
CA LYS A 120 20.33 -8.99 -9.96
C LYS A 120 21.07 -9.69 -11.08
N THR A 121 20.36 -10.54 -11.81
CA THR A 121 20.91 -11.19 -13.00
C THR A 121 20.40 -10.51 -14.26
N ALA A 122 21.24 -10.46 -15.28
CA ALA A 122 20.89 -10.04 -16.63
C ALA A 122 21.33 -11.13 -17.62
N PHE A 123 20.62 -11.25 -18.73
CA PHE A 123 20.96 -12.22 -19.77
C PHE A 123 22.14 -11.71 -20.60
N ASP A 124 23.24 -12.48 -20.63
CA ASP A 124 24.44 -12.21 -21.43
C ASP A 124 24.27 -12.86 -22.80
N THR A 125 23.99 -12.06 -23.83
CA THR A 125 23.78 -12.54 -25.21
C THR A 125 25.05 -13.11 -25.83
N ALA A 126 26.25 -12.73 -25.37
CA ALA A 126 27.49 -13.27 -25.88
C ALA A 126 27.75 -14.70 -25.38
N ARG A 127 27.18 -15.07 -24.23
CA ARG A 127 27.40 -16.39 -23.59
C ARG A 127 26.15 -17.25 -23.47
N GLY A 128 24.97 -16.71 -23.79
CA GLY A 128 23.69 -17.42 -23.68
C GLY A 128 23.27 -17.74 -22.24
N LEU A 129 23.82 -17.06 -21.23
CA LEU A 129 23.61 -17.37 -19.81
C LEU A 129 23.22 -16.12 -19.01
N ASN A 130 22.44 -16.33 -17.95
CA ASN A 130 22.18 -15.28 -16.96
C ASN A 130 23.42 -15.06 -16.11
N ARG A 131 23.84 -13.81 -15.97
CA ARG A 131 24.99 -13.41 -15.14
C ARG A 131 24.62 -12.35 -14.14
N SER A 132 25.31 -12.35 -13.00
CA SER A 132 25.20 -11.27 -12.03
C SER A 132 25.58 -9.95 -12.69
N LEU A 133 24.74 -8.93 -12.53
CA LEU A 133 24.99 -7.60 -13.04
C LEU A 133 26.10 -6.95 -12.20
N PRO A 134 27.28 -6.67 -12.78
CA PRO A 134 28.38 -6.09 -12.02
C PRO A 134 28.07 -4.64 -11.63
N PRO A 135 28.79 -4.10 -10.62
CA PRO A 135 28.85 -2.67 -10.38
C PRO A 135 29.19 -1.90 -11.67
N SER A 136 28.62 -0.71 -11.82
CA SER A 136 29.06 0.25 -12.83
C SER A 136 30.35 0.96 -12.37
N SER A 137 31.04 1.64 -13.29
CA SER A 137 32.22 2.45 -12.97
C SER A 137 31.94 3.57 -11.96
N VAL A 138 30.68 3.97 -11.82
CA VAL A 138 30.24 5.04 -10.91
C VAL A 138 29.40 4.51 -9.75
N THR A 139 29.33 3.19 -9.53
CA THR A 139 28.54 2.63 -8.43
C THR A 139 29.02 3.19 -7.10
N GLN A 140 28.12 3.86 -6.37
CA GLN A 140 28.41 4.47 -5.08
C GLN A 140 27.16 4.40 -4.18
N PRO A 141 27.16 3.52 -3.14
CA PRO A 141 25.98 3.27 -2.31
C PRO A 141 25.52 4.48 -1.47
N PHE A 142 26.45 5.30 -0.96
CA PHE A 142 26.14 6.49 -0.18
C PHE A 142 25.47 7.57 -1.04
N PHE A 143 25.93 7.82 -2.26
CA PHE A 143 25.26 8.76 -3.16
C PHE A 143 23.87 8.25 -3.56
N ALA A 144 23.74 6.97 -3.92
CA ALA A 144 22.45 6.38 -4.25
C ALA A 144 21.44 6.45 -3.08
N ALA A 145 21.89 6.11 -1.87
CA ALA A 145 21.07 6.21 -0.67
C ALA A 145 20.71 7.65 -0.36
N HIS A 146 21.67 8.59 -0.40
CA HIS A 146 21.42 10.00 -0.10
C HIS A 146 20.43 10.65 -1.06
N VAL A 147 20.59 10.44 -2.37
CA VAL A 147 19.66 11.00 -3.37
C VAL A 147 18.23 10.53 -3.11
N THR A 148 18.04 9.23 -2.90
CA THR A 148 16.68 8.70 -2.70
C THR A 148 16.10 9.03 -1.32
N GLY A 149 16.92 9.01 -0.26
CA GLY A 149 16.50 9.35 1.10
C GLY A 149 16.19 10.83 1.28
N PHE A 150 17.00 11.71 0.69
CA PHE A 150 16.77 13.15 0.75
C PHE A 150 15.45 13.54 0.08
N ILE A 151 15.16 13.04 -1.13
CA ILE A 151 13.89 13.34 -1.81
C ILE A 151 12.69 12.77 -1.03
N ARG A 152 12.81 11.57 -0.44
CA ARG A 152 11.75 11.03 0.44
C ARG A 152 11.52 11.92 1.66
N ALA A 153 12.58 12.44 2.28
CA ALA A 153 12.48 13.34 3.41
C ALA A 153 11.85 14.68 3.01
N VAL A 154 12.21 15.27 1.87
CA VAL A 154 11.56 16.50 1.36
C VAL A 154 10.07 16.27 1.12
N VAL A 155 9.69 15.19 0.43
CA VAL A 155 8.28 14.86 0.20
C VAL A 155 7.54 14.62 1.53
N GLY A 156 8.16 13.90 2.47
CA GLY A 156 7.60 13.66 3.80
C GLY A 156 7.39 14.94 4.60
N GLU A 157 8.31 15.91 4.52
CA GLU A 157 8.16 17.23 5.15
C GLU A 157 6.97 17.98 4.56
N LEU A 158 6.87 18.05 3.23
CA LEU A 158 5.76 18.72 2.54
C LEU A 158 4.40 18.11 2.88
N MET A 159 4.32 16.77 2.96
CA MET A 159 3.07 16.06 3.30
C MET A 159 2.61 16.35 4.73
N ASN A 160 3.54 16.40 5.69
CA ASN A 160 3.20 16.66 7.10
C ASN A 160 3.03 18.15 7.40
N ALA A 161 3.47 19.04 6.50
CA ALA A 161 3.23 20.48 6.59
C ALA A 161 1.91 20.93 5.93
N LEU A 162 1.11 19.99 5.39
CA LEU A 162 -0.19 20.32 4.80
C LEU A 162 -1.16 20.85 5.88
N PRO A 163 -2.05 21.78 5.53
CA PRO A 163 -3.13 22.23 6.42
C PRO A 163 -4.01 21.06 6.92
N SER A 164 -4.60 21.21 8.10
CA SER A 164 -5.39 20.14 8.73
C SER A 164 -6.68 19.77 7.99
N ASP A 165 -7.19 20.65 7.12
CA ASP A 165 -8.32 20.41 6.22
C ASP A 165 -7.91 19.75 4.89
N SER A 166 -6.61 19.49 4.70
CA SER A 166 -6.03 18.89 3.51
C SER A 166 -5.60 17.44 3.74
N SER A 167 -5.60 16.66 2.67
CA SER A 167 -5.25 15.25 2.68
C SER A 167 -4.31 14.89 1.55
N VAL A 168 -3.47 13.88 1.76
CA VAL A 168 -2.66 13.26 0.72
C VAL A 168 -3.42 12.06 0.17
N VAL A 169 -3.69 12.07 -1.13
CA VAL A 169 -4.38 10.98 -1.83
C VAL A 169 -3.41 9.87 -2.18
N SER A 170 -2.22 10.20 -2.70
CA SER A 170 -1.19 9.22 -3.01
C SER A 170 0.18 9.86 -3.20
N VAL A 171 1.25 9.07 -3.06
CA VAL A 171 2.63 9.52 -3.20
C VAL A 171 3.41 8.55 -4.09
N THR A 172 4.14 9.08 -5.05
CA THR A 172 4.99 8.30 -5.96
C THR A 172 6.31 9.01 -6.17
N THR A 173 7.39 8.42 -5.63
CA THR A 173 8.79 8.85 -5.81
C THR A 173 9.07 10.26 -5.28
N ASP A 174 8.80 11.28 -6.08
CA ASP A 174 9.16 12.69 -5.91
C ASP A 174 7.93 13.62 -5.96
N GLY A 175 6.73 13.04 -6.01
CA GLY A 175 5.49 13.81 -6.07
C GLY A 175 4.33 13.14 -5.35
N PHE A 176 3.32 13.94 -5.02
CA PHE A 176 2.11 13.51 -4.35
C PHE A 176 0.87 14.17 -4.95
N LEU A 177 -0.29 13.57 -4.73
CA LEU A 177 -1.59 14.14 -5.04
C LEU A 177 -2.24 14.59 -3.74
N THR A 178 -2.78 15.80 -3.72
CA THR A 178 -3.47 16.39 -2.56
C THR A 178 -4.64 17.24 -3.04
N ASN A 179 -5.62 17.46 -2.17
CA ASN A 179 -6.66 18.47 -2.36
C ASN A 179 -6.21 19.88 -1.90
N CYS A 180 -4.97 20.04 -1.39
CA CYS A 180 -4.41 21.33 -1.02
C CYS A 180 -4.01 22.15 -2.26
N PRO A 181 -4.50 23.39 -2.42
CA PRO A 181 -4.02 24.31 -3.45
C PRO A 181 -2.51 24.57 -3.31
N LEU A 182 -1.80 24.67 -4.44
CA LEU A 182 -0.33 24.82 -4.46
C LEU A 182 0.17 26.01 -3.63
N ASN A 183 -0.54 27.14 -3.65
CA ASN A 183 -0.18 28.35 -2.91
C ASN A 183 -0.35 28.22 -1.38
N LYS A 184 -1.01 27.16 -0.90
CA LYS A 184 -1.16 26.85 0.54
C LYS A 184 -0.16 25.80 1.03
N ILE A 185 0.63 25.19 0.13
CA ILE A 185 1.65 24.21 0.53
C ILE A 185 2.83 24.98 1.13
N ASN A 186 3.10 24.73 2.42
CA ASN A 186 4.24 25.32 3.09
C ASN A 186 5.55 24.66 2.62
N MET A 187 6.39 25.42 1.91
CA MET A 187 7.68 24.98 1.39
C MET A 187 8.87 25.55 2.19
N SER A 188 8.63 26.20 3.33
CA SER A 188 9.66 26.86 4.14
C SER A 188 10.32 25.96 5.19
N GLY A 189 10.02 24.65 5.18
CA GLY A 189 10.67 23.68 6.06
C GLY A 189 12.17 23.56 5.77
N PRO A 190 13.00 23.11 6.72
CA PRO A 190 14.45 23.01 6.54
C PRO A 190 14.86 22.14 5.35
N LEU A 191 14.20 20.99 5.15
CA LEU A 191 14.54 20.08 4.04
C LEU A 191 14.08 20.64 2.70
N SER A 192 12.87 21.20 2.66
CA SER A 192 12.30 21.86 1.48
C SER A 192 13.13 23.07 1.08
N SER A 193 13.53 23.92 2.03
CA SER A 193 14.38 25.08 1.79
C SER A 193 15.74 24.67 1.24
N ARG A 194 16.34 23.61 1.81
CA ARG A 194 17.59 23.05 1.28
C ARG A 194 17.43 22.53 -0.15
N PHE A 195 16.31 21.87 -0.46
CA PHE A 195 16.05 21.41 -1.82
C PHE A 195 15.81 22.58 -2.77
N GLN A 196 15.10 23.64 -2.34
CA GLN A 196 14.95 24.88 -3.12
C GLN A 196 16.30 25.49 -3.47
N SER A 197 17.22 25.60 -2.51
CA SER A 197 18.56 26.14 -2.79
C SER A 197 19.32 25.34 -3.83
N LEU A 198 19.14 24.01 -3.88
CA LEU A 198 19.71 23.17 -4.95
C LEU A 198 19.01 23.41 -6.29
N CYS A 199 17.70 23.63 -6.29
CA CYS A 199 16.97 24.05 -7.49
C CYS A 199 17.49 25.41 -7.99
N ASP A 200 17.73 26.37 -7.10
CA ASP A 200 18.22 27.71 -7.45
C ASP A 200 19.62 27.68 -8.07
N ILE A 201 20.49 26.77 -7.64
CA ILE A 201 21.82 26.55 -8.25
C ILE A 201 21.70 25.98 -9.67
N VAL A 202 20.76 25.06 -9.88
CA VAL A 202 20.64 24.29 -11.13
C VAL A 202 19.74 24.98 -12.16
N ASP A 203 18.76 25.74 -11.69
CA ASP A 203 17.69 26.38 -12.46
C ASP A 203 17.15 27.61 -11.69
N PRO A 204 17.90 28.73 -11.71
CA PRO A 204 17.54 29.93 -10.96
C PRO A 204 16.11 30.40 -11.24
N GLY A 205 15.36 30.68 -10.18
CA GLY A 205 13.97 31.16 -10.27
C GLY A 205 12.92 30.06 -10.48
N SER A 206 13.33 28.79 -10.57
CA SER A 206 12.40 27.66 -10.57
C SER A 206 11.84 27.39 -9.17
N SER A 207 10.65 26.79 -9.10
CA SER A 207 10.11 26.28 -7.84
C SER A 207 10.39 24.78 -7.75
N MET A 208 10.67 24.29 -6.53
CA MET A 208 10.80 22.87 -6.26
C MET A 208 9.54 22.07 -6.63
N LEU A 209 8.35 22.71 -6.57
CA LEU A 209 7.07 22.09 -6.91
C LEU A 209 6.55 22.63 -8.24
N THR A 210 5.94 21.74 -9.01
CA THR A 210 5.22 22.09 -10.23
C THR A 210 3.95 21.26 -10.30
N CYS A 211 2.80 21.92 -10.45
CA CYS A 211 1.53 21.25 -10.66
C CYS A 211 1.50 20.61 -12.07
N LYS A 212 1.48 19.27 -12.14
CA LYS A 212 1.46 18.52 -13.40
C LYS A 212 0.03 18.19 -13.88
N HIS A 213 -0.87 17.94 -12.94
CA HIS A 213 -2.23 17.48 -13.20
C HIS A 213 -3.16 18.10 -12.16
N GLU A 214 -4.40 18.37 -12.59
CA GLU A 214 -5.44 18.93 -11.72
C GLU A 214 -6.78 18.36 -12.20
N VAL A 215 -7.51 17.73 -11.29
CA VAL A 215 -8.77 17.05 -11.62
C VAL A 215 -9.78 17.26 -10.50
N SER A 216 -11.06 17.05 -10.81
CA SER A 216 -12.14 17.25 -9.85
C SER A 216 -12.30 16.04 -8.93
N GLN A 217 -12.12 14.82 -9.45
CA GLN A 217 -12.26 13.59 -8.68
C GLN A 217 -11.36 12.47 -9.21
N LEU A 218 -10.78 11.71 -8.29
CA LEU A 218 -9.86 10.61 -8.55
C LEU A 218 -10.41 9.27 -8.06
N ILE A 219 -10.02 8.19 -8.73
CA ILE A 219 -10.01 6.85 -8.16
C ILE A 219 -8.57 6.52 -7.78
N ALA A 220 -8.30 6.46 -6.48
CA ALA A 220 -7.01 6.05 -5.93
C ALA A 220 -7.05 4.56 -5.57
N MET A 221 -6.75 3.71 -6.56
CA MET A 221 -6.86 2.25 -6.42
C MET A 221 -5.75 1.70 -5.53
N LYS A 222 -4.50 2.15 -5.76
CA LYS A 222 -3.26 1.68 -5.11
C LYS A 222 -2.22 2.80 -5.15
N THR A 223 -1.09 2.63 -4.47
CA THR A 223 0.03 3.61 -4.44
C THR A 223 0.48 4.05 -5.84
N ARG A 224 0.40 3.18 -6.86
CA ARG A 224 0.74 3.50 -8.27
C ARG A 224 -0.44 3.30 -9.25
N GLY A 225 -1.66 3.39 -8.74
CA GLY A 225 -2.90 3.26 -9.50
C GLY A 225 -3.84 4.42 -9.21
N GLN A 226 -3.88 5.41 -10.10
CA GLN A 226 -4.66 6.64 -9.96
C GLN A 226 -5.33 6.97 -11.29
N LEU A 227 -6.65 7.07 -11.31
CA LEU A 227 -7.43 7.38 -12.50
C LEU A 227 -8.25 8.64 -12.28
N THR A 228 -8.49 9.38 -13.36
CA THR A 228 -9.38 10.54 -13.31
C THR A 228 -10.81 10.06 -13.47
N TYR A 229 -11.64 10.27 -12.46
CA TYR A 229 -13.08 10.00 -12.55
C TYR A 229 -13.83 11.20 -13.11
N ARG A 230 -13.46 12.41 -12.66
CA ARG A 230 -13.97 13.68 -13.19
C ARG A 230 -12.82 14.61 -13.50
N ALA A 231 -12.69 14.96 -14.77
CA ALA A 231 -11.70 15.91 -15.24
C ALA A 231 -12.10 17.36 -14.94
N ILE A 232 -11.12 18.27 -14.97
CA ILE A 232 -11.35 19.71 -15.05
C ILE A 232 -11.05 20.13 -16.50
N GLN A 233 -11.95 20.92 -17.09
CA GLN A 233 -11.80 21.36 -18.47
C GLN A 233 -10.46 22.10 -18.67
N GLY A 234 -9.70 21.71 -19.69
CA GLY A 234 -8.40 22.32 -20.03
C GLY A 234 -7.22 21.90 -19.15
N LYS A 235 -7.42 21.01 -18.16
CA LYS A 235 -6.35 20.51 -17.28
C LYS A 235 -5.95 19.07 -17.65
N PRO A 236 -4.65 18.72 -17.59
CA PRO A 236 -4.20 17.35 -17.81
C PRO A 236 -4.78 16.38 -16.77
N VAL A 237 -5.27 15.23 -17.24
CA VAL A 237 -5.81 14.16 -16.39
C VAL A 237 -4.71 13.41 -15.63
N VAL A 238 -5.02 12.92 -14.45
CA VAL A 238 -4.19 11.94 -13.74
C VAL A 238 -4.47 10.56 -14.32
N HIS A 239 -3.42 9.88 -14.80
CA HIS A 239 -3.57 8.57 -15.43
C HIS A 239 -2.38 7.64 -15.11
N ALA A 240 -2.53 6.83 -14.07
CA ALA A 240 -1.59 5.80 -13.64
C ALA A 240 -2.33 4.46 -13.47
N ARG A 241 -1.95 3.45 -14.24
CA ARG A 241 -2.74 2.22 -14.45
C ARG A 241 -2.36 1.04 -13.57
N ALA A 242 -1.49 1.22 -12.57
CA ALA A 242 -0.97 0.13 -11.73
C ALA A 242 -0.36 -1.05 -12.54
N GLY A 243 0.24 -0.77 -13.71
CA GLY A 243 0.84 -1.78 -14.59
C GLY A 243 -0.13 -2.47 -15.55
N VAL A 244 -1.43 -2.14 -15.50
CA VAL A 244 -2.41 -2.62 -16.48
C VAL A 244 -2.24 -1.87 -17.80
N LYS A 245 -2.27 -2.61 -18.91
CA LYS A 245 -2.27 -2.07 -20.27
C LYS A 245 -3.64 -2.37 -20.88
N PRO A 246 -4.42 -1.36 -21.27
CA PRO A 246 -5.63 -1.57 -22.04
C PRO A 246 -5.35 -2.35 -23.33
N PRO A 247 -6.33 -3.11 -23.84
CA PRO A 247 -6.25 -3.79 -25.13
C PRO A 247 -5.80 -2.85 -26.26
N ALA A 248 -5.16 -3.42 -27.29
CA ALA A 248 -4.50 -2.66 -28.35
C ALA A 248 -5.48 -1.88 -29.25
N ASP A 249 -6.72 -2.34 -29.33
CA ASP A 249 -7.85 -1.75 -30.04
C ASP A 249 -8.44 -0.53 -29.33
N ILE A 250 -8.14 -0.32 -28.04
CA ILE A 250 -8.57 0.88 -27.32
C ILE A 250 -7.68 2.07 -27.72
N PRO A 251 -8.25 3.19 -28.20
CA PRO A 251 -7.48 4.41 -28.47
C PRO A 251 -6.82 4.95 -27.20
N ARG A 252 -5.63 5.55 -27.34
CA ARG A 252 -4.89 6.12 -26.18
C ARG A 252 -5.67 7.22 -25.46
N SER A 253 -6.51 7.97 -26.17
CA SER A 253 -7.40 8.99 -25.59
C SER A 253 -8.37 8.39 -24.58
N ASP A 254 -8.77 7.14 -24.79
CA ASP A 254 -9.88 6.49 -24.06
C ASP A 254 -9.34 5.56 -22.97
N TYR A 255 -8.02 5.48 -22.81
CA TYR A 255 -7.36 4.64 -21.82
C TYR A 255 -7.82 4.94 -20.39
N ASN A 256 -8.09 6.21 -20.06
CA ASN A 256 -8.58 6.56 -18.74
C ASN A 256 -9.97 5.98 -18.51
N ASP A 257 -10.88 6.18 -19.46
CA ASP A 257 -12.28 5.78 -19.33
C ASP A 257 -12.43 4.25 -19.32
N TYR A 258 -11.67 3.55 -20.17
CA TYR A 258 -11.55 2.10 -20.13
C TYR A 258 -11.09 1.61 -18.75
N MET A 259 -10.08 2.26 -18.16
CA MET A 259 -9.54 1.85 -16.86
C MET A 259 -10.51 2.15 -15.71
N VAL A 260 -11.28 3.24 -15.80
CA VAL A 260 -12.33 3.57 -14.84
C VAL A 260 -13.43 2.51 -14.88
N ASP A 261 -13.94 2.20 -16.08
CA ASP A 261 -14.94 1.16 -16.28
C ASP A 261 -14.45 -0.20 -15.77
N LEU A 262 -13.25 -0.61 -16.20
CA LEU A 262 -12.61 -1.84 -15.74
C LEU A 262 -12.50 -1.89 -14.22
N TYR A 263 -12.08 -0.80 -13.56
CA TYR A 263 -11.96 -0.79 -12.11
C TYR A 263 -13.33 -0.95 -11.43
N LEU A 264 -14.34 -0.19 -11.84
CA LEU A 264 -15.67 -0.24 -11.22
C LEU A 264 -16.35 -1.59 -11.45
N ASN A 265 -16.17 -2.18 -12.63
CA ASN A 265 -16.82 -3.42 -13.05
C ASN A 265 -15.98 -4.68 -12.85
N ARG A 266 -14.76 -4.58 -12.31
CA ARG A 266 -13.85 -5.71 -12.11
C ARG A 266 -14.48 -6.89 -11.37
N LEU A 267 -14.14 -8.11 -11.77
CA LEU A 267 -14.61 -9.33 -11.10
C LEU A 267 -13.47 -10.04 -10.36
N PRO A 268 -13.77 -10.79 -9.29
CA PRO A 268 -12.77 -11.64 -8.63
C PRO A 268 -12.13 -12.61 -9.64
N GLY A 269 -10.80 -12.69 -9.63
CA GLY A 269 -10.07 -13.61 -10.50
C GLY A 269 -10.04 -13.22 -11.98
N GLN A 270 -10.61 -12.08 -12.38
CA GLN A 270 -10.60 -11.61 -13.77
C GLN A 270 -9.19 -11.57 -14.34
N THR A 271 -9.03 -12.02 -15.58
CA THR A 271 -7.80 -11.93 -16.36
C THR A 271 -7.95 -10.92 -17.48
N LEU A 272 -6.83 -10.36 -17.91
CA LEU A 272 -6.75 -9.51 -19.10
C LEU A 272 -5.64 -10.02 -20.01
N SER A 273 -5.92 -10.06 -21.31
CA SER A 273 -4.90 -10.36 -22.30
C SER A 273 -3.96 -9.17 -22.46
N ARG A 274 -2.66 -9.46 -22.48
CA ARG A 274 -1.60 -8.47 -22.55
C ARG A 274 -0.55 -8.88 -23.55
N SER A 275 -0.33 -8.00 -24.52
CA SER A 275 0.83 -8.03 -25.40
C SER A 275 2.10 -7.59 -24.68
N THR A 276 3.07 -8.48 -24.58
CA THR A 276 4.42 -8.22 -24.05
C THR A 276 5.47 -8.59 -25.09
N LEU A 277 6.55 -7.81 -25.18
CA LEU A 277 7.68 -8.18 -26.03
C LEU A 277 8.40 -9.39 -25.43
N ILE A 278 8.86 -10.30 -26.29
CA ILE A 278 9.67 -11.44 -25.86
C ILE A 278 10.98 -10.97 -25.20
N SER A 279 11.46 -11.75 -24.24
CA SER A 279 12.69 -11.40 -23.53
C SER A 279 13.92 -11.55 -24.42
N THR A 280 15.01 -10.82 -24.14
CA THR A 280 16.30 -11.01 -24.86
C THR A 280 16.79 -12.44 -24.82
N ARG A 281 16.51 -13.17 -23.72
CA ARG A 281 16.80 -14.61 -23.61
C ARG A 281 16.00 -15.43 -24.62
N GLU A 282 14.72 -15.12 -24.75
CA GLU A 282 13.82 -15.81 -25.68
C GLU A 282 14.20 -15.49 -27.12
N MET A 283 14.50 -14.23 -27.45
CA MET A 283 15.06 -13.84 -28.76
C MET A 283 16.30 -14.67 -29.10
N TRP A 284 17.23 -14.79 -28.16
CA TRP A 284 18.47 -15.55 -28.36
C TRP A 284 18.23 -17.06 -28.51
N LEU A 285 17.32 -17.64 -27.71
CA LEU A 285 17.02 -19.08 -27.75
C LEU A 285 16.21 -19.50 -28.97
N SER A 286 15.37 -18.60 -29.49
CA SER A 286 14.46 -18.88 -30.61
C SER A 286 14.90 -18.24 -31.92
N GLU A 287 16.10 -17.64 -31.95
CA GLU A 287 16.65 -16.87 -33.08
C GLU A 287 15.61 -15.90 -33.68
N SER A 288 14.80 -15.31 -32.80
CA SER A 288 13.66 -14.48 -33.19
C SER A 288 13.96 -13.00 -33.00
N ASP A 289 13.45 -12.18 -33.91
CA ASP A 289 13.39 -10.74 -33.75
C ASP A 289 12.54 -10.35 -32.54
N LEU A 290 12.59 -9.07 -32.15
CA LEU A 290 11.80 -8.54 -31.04
C LEU A 290 10.30 -8.53 -31.39
N VAL A 291 9.64 -9.65 -31.13
CA VAL A 291 8.20 -9.85 -31.40
C VAL A 291 7.36 -9.73 -30.14
N SER A 292 6.08 -9.43 -30.33
CA SER A 292 5.09 -9.44 -29.25
C SER A 292 4.54 -10.85 -29.02
N ARG A 293 4.29 -11.16 -27.76
CA ARG A 293 3.60 -12.35 -27.28
C ARG A 293 2.40 -11.94 -26.44
N GLU A 294 1.24 -12.51 -26.74
CA GLU A 294 0.06 -12.36 -25.90
C GLU A 294 0.15 -13.30 -24.69
N GLN A 295 -0.16 -12.76 -23.52
CA GLN A 295 -0.27 -13.51 -22.29
C GLN A 295 -1.45 -12.98 -21.47
N ASP A 296 -2.25 -13.89 -20.93
CA ASP A 296 -3.28 -13.54 -19.97
C ASP A 296 -2.66 -13.33 -18.58
N ILE A 297 -2.92 -12.17 -17.99
CA ILE A 297 -2.49 -11.81 -16.64
C ILE A 297 -3.70 -11.63 -15.73
N ARG A 298 -3.58 -12.09 -14.48
CA ARG A 298 -4.60 -11.84 -13.46
C ARG A 298 -4.63 -10.35 -13.11
N LEU A 299 -5.82 -9.76 -13.12
CA LEU A 299 -6.04 -8.36 -12.74
C LEU A 299 -5.77 -8.16 -11.24
N ASN A 300 -5.02 -7.11 -10.90
CA ASN A 300 -4.65 -6.79 -9.51
C ASN A 300 -4.83 -5.30 -9.21
N LEU A 301 -6.10 -4.88 -9.13
CA LEU A 301 -6.50 -3.50 -8.86
C LEU A 301 -7.02 -3.25 -7.44
N GLU A 302 -7.15 -4.30 -6.62
CA GLU A 302 -7.52 -4.13 -5.21
C GLU A 302 -6.48 -3.30 -4.45
N PHE A 303 -6.96 -2.58 -3.42
CA PHE A 303 -6.14 -1.74 -2.56
C PHE A 303 -4.90 -2.48 -2.06
N ASP A 304 -3.76 -1.78 -2.02
CA ASP A 304 -2.48 -2.41 -1.68
C ASP A 304 -2.23 -2.53 -0.17
N PHE A 305 -3.12 -1.99 0.67
CA PHE A 305 -3.01 -2.03 2.13
C PHE A 305 -1.66 -1.47 2.63
N LYS A 306 -1.04 -0.55 1.89
CA LYS A 306 0.15 0.19 2.37
C LYS A 306 -0.12 1.08 3.57
N ARG A 307 -1.40 1.40 3.76
CA ARG A 307 -1.98 2.06 4.93
C ARG A 307 -3.20 1.27 5.35
N GLN A 308 -3.63 1.42 6.60
CA GLN A 308 -4.82 0.75 7.10
C GLN A 308 -6.06 1.53 6.65
N PRO A 309 -6.98 0.92 5.88
CA PRO A 309 -8.24 1.57 5.51
C PRO A 309 -9.16 1.75 6.72
N VAL A 310 -9.81 2.90 6.82
CA VAL A 310 -10.74 3.27 7.91
C VAL A 310 -11.91 4.08 7.36
N GLN A 311 -12.99 4.18 8.15
CA GLN A 311 -14.17 5.00 7.85
C GLN A 311 -14.74 4.74 6.43
N PRO A 312 -15.17 3.50 6.15
CA PRO A 312 -15.77 3.18 4.86
C PRO A 312 -17.09 3.93 4.69
N ALA A 313 -17.34 4.45 3.49
CA ALA A 313 -18.60 5.06 3.09
C ALA A 313 -18.89 4.75 1.62
N MET A 314 -20.16 4.80 1.22
CA MET A 314 -20.51 4.75 -0.20
C MET A 314 -20.40 6.15 -0.81
N ASN A 315 -19.72 6.25 -1.94
CA ASN A 315 -19.66 7.44 -2.77
C ASN A 315 -19.88 7.03 -4.22
N GLU A 316 -20.99 7.49 -4.81
CA GLU A 316 -21.30 7.30 -6.24
C GLU A 316 -21.20 5.83 -6.71
N GLY A 317 -21.74 4.92 -5.91
CA GLY A 317 -21.81 3.50 -6.26
C GLY A 317 -20.54 2.69 -5.95
N HIS A 318 -19.51 3.28 -5.33
CA HIS A 318 -18.32 2.56 -4.88
C HIS A 318 -17.90 2.98 -3.46
N LEU A 319 -17.07 2.16 -2.80
CA LEU A 319 -16.46 2.50 -1.52
C LEU A 319 -15.49 3.69 -1.63
N LEU A 320 -15.68 4.65 -0.74
CA LEU A 320 -14.72 5.67 -0.31
C LEU A 320 -14.19 5.25 1.07
N MET A 321 -12.88 5.34 1.26
CA MET A 321 -12.23 5.02 2.53
C MET A 321 -11.15 6.07 2.83
N PHE A 322 -10.98 6.39 4.10
CA PHE A 322 -9.79 7.09 4.59
C PHE A 322 -8.72 6.06 4.99
N SER A 323 -7.52 6.51 5.34
CA SER A 323 -6.49 5.60 5.84
C SER A 323 -5.58 6.20 6.89
N ARG A 324 -5.21 5.38 7.87
CA ARG A 324 -4.21 5.71 8.90
C ARG A 324 -2.92 4.90 8.67
N PRO A 325 -1.75 5.35 9.15
CA PRO A 325 -0.56 4.51 9.11
C PRO A 325 -0.80 3.23 9.93
N TRP A 326 -0.08 2.16 9.57
CA TRP A 326 -0.08 0.96 10.40
C TRP A 326 0.68 1.20 11.70
N ASP A 327 0.22 0.62 12.80
CA ASP A 327 0.89 0.77 14.09
C ASP A 327 2.28 0.08 14.06
N ASN A 328 2.36 -1.08 13.41
CA ASN A 328 3.59 -1.83 13.18
C ASN A 328 3.49 -2.71 11.91
N MET A 329 4.60 -3.34 11.52
CA MET A 329 4.65 -4.20 10.34
C MET A 329 3.99 -5.56 10.49
N GLU A 330 3.92 -6.10 11.72
CA GLU A 330 3.30 -7.40 11.98
C GLU A 330 1.82 -7.37 11.60
N GLU A 331 1.10 -6.36 12.10
CA GLU A 331 -0.31 -6.13 11.76
C GLU A 331 -0.51 -5.87 10.26
N ALA A 332 0.34 -5.04 9.67
CA ALA A 332 0.26 -4.70 8.25
C ALA A 332 0.40 -5.96 7.37
N LEU A 333 1.38 -6.82 7.67
CA LEU A 333 1.64 -8.05 6.94
C LEU A 333 0.56 -9.10 7.16
N GLN A 334 0.09 -9.26 8.40
CA GLN A 334 -0.99 -10.18 8.72
C GLN A 334 -2.27 -9.82 7.96
N GLN A 335 -2.72 -8.56 8.03
CA GLN A 335 -3.91 -8.13 7.32
C GLN A 335 -3.73 -8.19 5.80
N ARG A 336 -2.55 -7.80 5.28
CA ARG A 336 -2.25 -7.90 3.85
C ARG A 336 -2.33 -9.34 3.34
N SER A 337 -1.76 -10.28 4.08
CA SER A 337 -1.80 -11.71 3.75
C SER A 337 -3.22 -12.25 3.74
N LEU A 338 -4.01 -11.93 4.77
CA LEU A 338 -5.42 -12.34 4.85
C LEU A 338 -6.27 -11.71 3.75
N PHE A 339 -5.97 -10.46 3.37
CA PHE A 339 -6.66 -9.80 2.26
C PHE A 339 -6.33 -10.45 0.92
N ASP A 340 -5.09 -10.91 0.74
CA ASP A 340 -4.68 -11.65 -0.45
C ASP A 340 -5.44 -12.98 -0.60
N ASP A 341 -5.81 -13.64 0.50
CA ASP A 341 -6.68 -14.81 0.51
C ASP A 341 -8.14 -14.44 0.24
N TRP A 342 -8.67 -13.42 0.92
CA TRP A 342 -10.07 -13.00 0.78
C TRP A 342 -10.40 -12.54 -0.64
N ARG A 343 -9.54 -11.72 -1.25
CA ARG A 343 -9.74 -11.17 -2.61
C ARG A 343 -9.61 -12.20 -3.73
N GLN A 344 -9.32 -13.47 -3.40
CA GLN A 344 -9.30 -14.52 -4.43
C GLN A 344 -10.68 -14.71 -5.05
N THR A 345 -11.73 -14.57 -4.23
CA THR A 345 -13.14 -14.76 -4.62
C THR A 345 -14.01 -13.52 -4.37
N HIS A 346 -13.42 -12.41 -3.92
CA HIS A 346 -14.12 -11.16 -3.61
C HIS A 346 -13.44 -9.94 -4.23
N THR A 347 -14.20 -8.84 -4.31
CA THR A 347 -13.71 -7.51 -4.69
C THR A 347 -14.26 -6.50 -3.70
N LEU A 348 -13.45 -5.55 -3.24
CA LEU A 348 -13.89 -4.54 -2.29
C LEU A 348 -14.55 -3.37 -3.03
N LYS A 349 -15.89 -3.32 -3.08
CA LYS A 349 -16.66 -2.29 -3.81
C LYS A 349 -17.77 -1.64 -3.00
N THR A 350 -18.39 -2.36 -2.08
CA THR A 350 -19.58 -1.94 -1.32
C THR A 350 -19.39 -2.07 0.18
N LEU A 351 -20.25 -1.44 0.98
CA LEU A 351 -20.27 -1.64 2.44
C LEU A 351 -20.52 -3.11 2.82
N ALA A 352 -21.29 -3.86 2.03
CA ALA A 352 -21.47 -5.29 2.25
C ALA A 352 -20.16 -6.08 2.04
N ASP A 353 -19.37 -5.74 1.02
CA ASP A 353 -18.05 -6.33 0.81
C ASP A 353 -17.09 -5.98 1.96
N TRP A 354 -17.17 -4.74 2.46
CA TRP A 354 -16.40 -4.29 3.61
C TRP A 354 -16.77 -5.06 4.87
N ASP A 355 -18.06 -5.23 5.15
CA ASP A 355 -18.55 -5.99 6.30
C ASP A 355 -18.14 -7.47 6.21
N ASP A 356 -18.20 -8.08 5.01
CA ASP A 356 -17.70 -9.45 4.79
C ASP A 356 -16.19 -9.55 5.01
N TRP A 357 -15.42 -8.58 4.52
CA TRP A 357 -13.98 -8.50 4.77
C TRP A 357 -13.67 -8.38 6.27
N CYS A 358 -14.34 -7.48 6.98
CA CYS A 358 -14.17 -7.32 8.43
C CYS A 358 -14.54 -8.59 9.20
N ASP A 359 -15.61 -9.27 8.80
CA ASP A 359 -16.02 -10.54 9.40
C ASP A 359 -15.00 -11.66 9.15
N PHE A 360 -14.51 -11.77 7.90
CA PHE A 360 -13.46 -12.70 7.54
C PHE A 360 -12.20 -12.45 8.36
N LEU A 361 -11.76 -11.19 8.44
CA LEU A 361 -10.60 -10.79 9.22
C LEU A 361 -10.77 -11.15 10.69
N TYR A 362 -11.92 -10.79 11.30
CA TYR A 362 -12.25 -11.13 12.68
C TYR A 362 -12.18 -12.64 12.93
N CYS A 363 -12.76 -13.44 12.05
CA CYS A 363 -12.72 -14.89 12.19
C CYS A 363 -11.29 -15.42 12.17
N ARG A 364 -10.45 -14.88 11.28
CA ARG A 364 -9.07 -15.36 11.09
C ARG A 364 -8.11 -14.90 12.18
N THR A 365 -8.37 -13.79 12.85
CA THR A 365 -7.57 -13.31 13.98
C THR A 365 -8.10 -13.88 15.30
N VAL A 366 -9.37 -13.61 15.64
CA VAL A 366 -9.92 -13.95 16.96
C VAL A 366 -10.12 -15.45 17.16
N PHE A 367 -10.72 -16.15 16.19
CA PHE A 367 -11.05 -17.57 16.38
C PHE A 367 -9.89 -18.52 16.08
N SER A 368 -8.97 -18.14 15.18
CA SER A 368 -7.78 -18.96 14.91
C SER A 368 -6.85 -19.03 16.13
N ASP A 369 -6.67 -17.91 16.85
CA ASP A 369 -5.88 -17.86 18.09
C ASP A 369 -6.46 -18.81 19.16
N MET A 370 -7.77 -19.05 19.10
CA MET A 370 -8.49 -19.98 19.97
C MET A 370 -8.48 -21.43 19.47
N LYS A 371 -7.72 -21.73 18.41
CA LYS A 371 -7.62 -23.05 17.76
C LYS A 371 -8.98 -23.56 17.26
N LEU A 372 -9.92 -22.67 16.96
CA LEU A 372 -11.20 -23.03 16.35
C LEU A 372 -11.02 -23.20 14.84
N LYS A 373 -11.56 -24.30 14.30
CA LYS A 373 -11.57 -24.53 12.84
C LYS A 373 -12.61 -23.62 12.19
N VAL A 374 -12.15 -22.47 11.69
CA VAL A 374 -12.95 -21.49 10.95
C VAL A 374 -13.27 -22.02 9.55
N GLY A 375 -12.26 -22.39 8.76
CA GLY A 375 -12.48 -22.81 7.38
C GLY A 375 -13.10 -21.69 6.53
N SER A 376 -14.15 -21.99 5.77
CA SER A 376 -14.90 -20.99 4.98
C SER A 376 -15.99 -20.27 5.77
N LYS A 377 -16.22 -20.64 7.04
CA LYS A 377 -17.34 -20.14 7.84
C LYS A 377 -17.14 -18.71 8.32
N ARG A 378 -18.26 -18.03 8.57
CA ARG A 378 -18.32 -16.65 9.07
C ARG A 378 -18.58 -16.62 10.58
N SER A 379 -18.53 -15.45 11.17
CA SER A 379 -18.47 -15.32 12.63
C SER A 379 -19.73 -15.83 13.34
N ASP A 380 -20.88 -15.66 12.71
CA ASP A 380 -22.19 -16.19 13.12
C ASP A 380 -22.22 -17.71 13.06
N ASP A 381 -21.69 -18.36 12.02
CA ASP A 381 -21.56 -19.83 11.97
C ASP A 381 -20.74 -20.40 13.13
N ILE A 382 -19.69 -19.68 13.53
CA ILE A 382 -18.85 -20.05 14.67
C ILE A 382 -19.61 -19.81 15.97
N LEU A 383 -20.31 -18.67 16.07
CA LEU A 383 -21.13 -18.33 17.23
C LEU A 383 -22.29 -19.31 17.43
N VAL A 384 -22.97 -19.79 16.37
CA VAL A 384 -23.96 -20.88 16.48
C VAL A 384 -23.36 -22.09 17.17
N ARG A 385 -22.17 -22.51 16.75
CA ARG A 385 -21.49 -23.68 17.34
C ARG A 385 -21.10 -23.44 18.80
N LEU A 386 -20.75 -22.21 19.18
CA LEU A 386 -20.43 -21.86 20.56
C LEU A 386 -21.70 -21.75 21.41
N PHE A 387 -22.78 -21.18 20.87
CA PHE A 387 -24.09 -21.12 21.50
C PHE A 387 -24.63 -22.51 21.84
N LEU A 388 -24.57 -23.47 20.90
CA LEU A 388 -25.00 -24.85 21.17
C LEU A 388 -24.22 -25.49 22.33
N ARG A 389 -22.92 -25.23 22.42
CA ARG A 389 -22.10 -25.70 23.56
C ARG A 389 -22.54 -25.02 24.85
N ALA A 390 -22.71 -23.70 24.83
CA ALA A 390 -23.16 -22.93 25.99
C ALA A 390 -24.53 -23.38 26.50
N LEU A 391 -25.49 -23.62 25.59
CA LEU A 391 -26.82 -24.11 25.92
C LEU A 391 -26.77 -25.50 26.55
N THR A 392 -26.00 -26.41 25.96
CA THR A 392 -25.91 -27.79 26.47
C THR A 392 -25.12 -27.91 27.78
N GLN A 393 -24.23 -26.96 28.05
CA GLN A 393 -23.37 -26.91 29.24
C GLN A 393 -23.82 -25.89 30.28
N CYS A 394 -24.94 -25.18 30.05
CA CYS A 394 -25.48 -24.15 30.94
C CYS A 394 -24.45 -23.06 31.29
N GLN A 395 -23.83 -22.48 30.26
CA GLN A 395 -22.88 -21.37 30.37
C GLN A 395 -23.42 -20.12 29.66
N TRP A 396 -22.70 -18.99 29.80
CA TRP A 396 -23.00 -17.74 29.07
C TRP A 396 -24.42 -17.23 29.34
N GLY A 397 -24.80 -17.24 30.63
CA GLY A 397 -26.12 -16.81 31.12
C GLY A 397 -27.24 -17.84 30.95
N LEU A 398 -27.00 -18.96 30.27
CA LEU A 398 -27.97 -20.04 30.09
C LEU A 398 -27.99 -20.99 31.29
N MET A 399 -29.18 -21.41 31.70
CA MET A 399 -29.42 -22.28 32.85
C MET A 399 -30.03 -23.62 32.43
N LEU A 400 -30.16 -24.55 33.38
CA LEU A 400 -30.73 -25.87 33.14
C LEU A 400 -32.17 -25.81 32.61
N LYS A 401 -32.95 -24.79 33.00
CA LYS A 401 -34.30 -24.54 32.49
C LYS A 401 -34.29 -24.26 30.98
N ASP A 402 -33.31 -23.49 30.51
CA ASP A 402 -33.19 -23.08 29.11
C ASP A 402 -32.81 -24.29 28.25
N LYS A 403 -31.86 -25.11 28.73
CA LYS A 403 -31.49 -26.38 28.11
C LYS A 403 -32.66 -27.35 27.96
N LYS A 404 -33.58 -27.37 28.93
CA LYS A 404 -34.76 -28.26 28.93
C LYS A 404 -35.99 -27.66 28.23
N SER A 405 -35.94 -26.38 27.84
CA SER A 405 -37.09 -25.68 27.25
C SER A 405 -37.46 -26.20 25.87
N TYR A 406 -36.48 -26.71 25.12
CA TYR A 406 -36.67 -27.25 23.78
C TYR A 406 -35.84 -28.53 23.60
N SER A 407 -36.39 -29.50 22.87
CA SER A 407 -35.67 -30.71 22.46
C SER A 407 -34.53 -30.37 21.49
N CYS A 408 -33.55 -31.27 21.38
CA CYS A 408 -32.46 -31.11 20.41
C CYS A 408 -32.96 -30.98 18.95
N LYS A 409 -34.13 -31.57 18.65
CA LYS A 409 -34.76 -31.49 17.33
C LYS A 409 -35.31 -30.09 17.07
N GLU A 410 -36.08 -29.55 18.02
CA GLU A 410 -36.66 -28.21 17.91
C GLU A 410 -35.60 -27.11 17.82
N VAL A 411 -34.49 -27.22 18.56
CA VAL A 411 -33.37 -26.27 18.47
C VAL A 411 -32.72 -26.30 17.08
N ALA A 412 -32.49 -27.49 16.52
CA ALA A 412 -31.89 -27.64 15.19
C ALA A 412 -32.83 -27.13 14.08
N GLU A 413 -34.13 -27.47 14.15
CA GLU A 413 -35.14 -27.01 13.20
C GLU A 413 -35.30 -25.48 13.24
N TRP A 414 -35.29 -24.88 14.43
CA TRP A 414 -35.35 -23.44 14.59
C TRP A 414 -34.14 -22.73 13.97
N LEU A 415 -32.91 -23.13 14.31
CA LEU A 415 -31.71 -22.50 13.73
C LEU A 415 -31.64 -22.72 12.21
N THR A 416 -32.12 -23.86 11.71
CA THR A 416 -32.24 -24.13 10.27
C THR A 416 -33.27 -23.20 9.61
N SER A 417 -34.40 -22.94 10.27
CA SER A 417 -35.41 -21.98 9.77
C SER A 417 -34.91 -20.54 9.72
N GLU A 418 -33.93 -20.18 10.56
CA GLU A 418 -33.24 -18.88 10.57
C GLU A 418 -32.06 -18.83 9.57
N GLY A 419 -31.84 -19.89 8.79
CA GLY A 419 -30.82 -19.94 7.72
C GLY A 419 -29.48 -20.58 8.10
N TYR A 420 -29.35 -21.16 9.30
CA TYR A 420 -28.11 -21.81 9.74
C TYR A 420 -28.12 -23.33 9.50
N SER A 421 -27.03 -23.86 8.94
CA SER A 421 -26.90 -25.32 8.75
C SER A 421 -26.60 -26.04 10.07
N VAL A 422 -27.65 -26.43 10.81
CA VAL A 422 -27.57 -27.13 12.11
C VAL A 422 -28.34 -28.44 12.08
N THR A 423 -27.67 -29.54 12.43
CA THR A 423 -28.31 -30.86 12.56
C THR A 423 -28.60 -31.22 14.02
N VAL A 424 -29.53 -32.16 14.24
CA VAL A 424 -29.78 -32.71 15.59
C VAL A 424 -28.51 -33.32 16.20
N THR A 425 -27.65 -33.88 15.35
CA THR A 425 -26.35 -34.45 15.76
C THR A 425 -25.40 -33.38 16.27
N ASP A 426 -25.39 -32.18 15.67
CA ASP A 426 -24.57 -31.06 16.14
C ASP A 426 -24.95 -30.65 17.57
N VAL A 427 -26.26 -30.56 17.85
CA VAL A 427 -26.77 -30.23 19.20
C VAL A 427 -26.39 -31.29 20.21
N LYS A 428 -26.52 -32.58 19.88
CA LYS A 428 -26.12 -33.69 20.76
C LYS A 428 -24.62 -33.71 21.03
N ASN A 429 -23.80 -33.45 20.02
CA ASN A 429 -22.35 -33.44 20.14
C ASN A 429 -21.82 -32.23 20.94
N ALA A 430 -22.56 -31.13 20.96
CA ALA A 430 -22.18 -29.92 21.69
C ALA A 430 -22.00 -30.14 23.19
N VAL A 431 -22.68 -31.13 23.79
CA VAL A 431 -22.55 -31.51 25.21
C VAL A 431 -21.11 -31.87 25.57
N ARG A 432 -20.39 -32.53 24.65
CA ARG A 432 -19.01 -33.02 24.87
C ARG A 432 -17.94 -32.05 24.40
N ALA A 433 -18.30 -31.04 23.61
CA ALA A 433 -17.34 -30.16 22.97
C ALA A 433 -16.91 -29.03 23.91
N LYS A 434 -15.61 -28.86 24.13
CA LYS A 434 -15.09 -27.81 25.01
C LYS A 434 -15.49 -26.41 24.54
N ILE A 435 -16.00 -25.59 25.47
CA ILE A 435 -16.13 -24.14 25.27
C ILE A 435 -14.76 -23.53 25.55
N PRO A 436 -14.15 -22.80 24.60
CA PRO A 436 -12.91 -22.09 24.88
C PRO A 436 -13.17 -21.03 25.96
N GLN A 437 -12.25 -20.90 26.92
CA GLN A 437 -12.27 -19.75 27.83
C GLN A 437 -11.89 -18.52 27.01
N MET A 438 -12.87 -17.68 26.71
CA MET A 438 -12.69 -16.48 25.90
C MET A 438 -13.49 -15.32 26.47
N LYS A 439 -13.00 -14.13 26.16
CA LYS A 439 -13.68 -12.86 26.37
C LYS A 439 -13.79 -12.15 25.03
N PHE A 440 -14.99 -11.76 24.65
CA PHE A 440 -15.24 -11.05 23.41
C PHE A 440 -14.98 -9.56 23.62
N SER A 441 -13.86 -9.06 23.11
CA SER A 441 -13.55 -7.63 23.10
C SER A 441 -14.40 -6.83 22.10
N SER A 442 -14.93 -7.51 21.08
CA SER A 442 -15.82 -6.94 20.07
C SER A 442 -16.71 -8.02 19.45
N VAL A 443 -17.81 -7.58 18.84
CA VAL A 443 -18.84 -8.43 18.20
C VAL A 443 -19.07 -7.90 16.78
N THR A 444 -19.08 -8.79 15.79
CA THR A 444 -19.34 -8.43 14.39
C THR A 444 -20.84 -8.14 14.17
N PRO A 445 -21.22 -7.42 13.09
CA PRO A 445 -22.63 -7.23 12.73
C PRO A 445 -23.40 -8.56 12.55
N ARG A 446 -22.76 -9.59 11.99
CA ARG A 446 -23.32 -10.93 11.83
C ARG A 446 -23.59 -11.61 13.16
N MET A 447 -22.63 -11.56 14.09
CA MET A 447 -22.81 -12.10 15.43
C MET A 447 -23.92 -11.37 16.18
N LYS A 448 -24.00 -10.03 16.07
CA LYS A 448 -25.07 -9.25 16.71
C LYS A 448 -26.45 -9.65 16.20
N SER A 449 -26.60 -9.81 14.88
CA SER A 449 -27.86 -10.28 14.27
C SER A 449 -28.26 -11.67 14.80
N LEU A 450 -27.31 -12.60 14.94
CA LEU A 450 -27.55 -13.90 15.54
C LEU A 450 -27.91 -13.80 17.03
N MET A 451 -27.25 -12.92 17.79
CA MET A 451 -27.58 -12.70 19.20
C MET A 451 -29.01 -12.20 19.36
N ASP A 452 -29.49 -11.31 18.49
CA ASP A 452 -30.88 -10.83 18.50
C ASP A 452 -31.87 -11.96 18.20
N ILE A 453 -31.52 -12.87 17.29
CA ILE A 453 -32.30 -14.10 17.02
C ILE A 453 -32.34 -14.99 18.26
N ILE A 454 -31.19 -15.24 18.89
CA ILE A 454 -31.08 -16.08 20.09
C ILE A 454 -31.87 -15.49 21.26
N ALA A 455 -31.80 -14.18 21.47
CA ALA A 455 -32.46 -13.49 22.58
C ALA A 455 -33.99 -13.66 22.56
N ARG A 456 -34.62 -13.88 21.39
CA ARG A 456 -36.07 -14.14 21.28
C ARG A 456 -36.51 -15.42 21.99
N LYS A 457 -35.66 -16.46 22.00
CA LYS A 457 -35.94 -17.75 22.68
C LYS A 457 -35.18 -17.90 24.00
N TYR A 458 -34.01 -17.27 24.10
CA TYR A 458 -33.07 -17.40 25.20
C TYR A 458 -32.61 -16.01 25.67
N PRO A 459 -33.48 -15.25 26.35
CA PRO A 459 -33.21 -13.84 26.70
C PRO A 459 -32.07 -13.66 27.71
N THR A 460 -31.67 -14.72 28.42
CA THR A 460 -30.55 -14.69 29.36
C THR A 460 -29.20 -14.98 28.70
N PHE A 461 -29.16 -15.31 27.41
CA PHE A 461 -27.92 -15.56 26.68
C PHE A 461 -27.07 -14.29 26.62
N CYS A 462 -25.83 -14.37 27.07
CA CYS A 462 -24.87 -13.27 26.98
C CYS A 462 -23.46 -13.77 26.70
N LEU A 463 -22.76 -13.11 25.78
CA LEU A 463 -21.36 -13.43 25.51
C LEU A 463 -20.48 -13.06 26.73
N PRO A 464 -19.45 -13.86 27.05
CA PRO A 464 -18.47 -13.46 28.05
C PRO A 464 -17.68 -12.25 27.57
N VAL A 465 -17.76 -11.13 28.29
CA VAL A 465 -17.04 -9.87 28.01
C VAL A 465 -15.74 -9.78 28.81
#